data_AF-A0A0D8WG44-F1
#
_entry.id   AF-A0A0D8WG44-F1
#
_cell.length_a   1.000
_cell.length_b   1.000
_cell.length_c   1.000
_cell.angle_alpha   90.00
_cell.angle_beta   90.00
_cell.angle_gamma   90.00
#
_symmetry.space_group_name_H-M   'P 1'
#
loop_
_entity.id
_entity.type
_entity.pdbx_description
1 polymer ?
#
loop_
_entity_poly.entity_id
_entity_poly.type
_entity_poly.pdbx_seq_one_letter_code
_entity_poly.pdbx_strand_id
1 'polypeptide(L)'
;MNKHASQPRAIYYVVALQIWEYFSFYGMRALLILYLTNQLKYNDTHAYELFSAYCSLVYVTPILGGFLADKVLGNRMAVMLGALLMAIGHVVLGASEIHPSFLYLSLAIIVCGYGLFKSNVSCLLGELYEPTDPRRDGGFSLMYAAGNVGSIIAPIACGYAQEEYSWAMGFGLAAVGMIAGLVIFLCGNRHFTHTRGVNKKVLRATNFLLPNWGWLLVLLVATPALITVLFWKEWSVYALIVATIIGLGVLAKIYRKAENQKQRKELGLIVTLTFFSMLFWAFAQQGGSSISLYIDRFVNRDMFGYTVPTAMFQSINAFAVMLCGVFLAWVVKESVAGNRTVRIWGKFALGLGLMSAGFCILTLSARWSAMYGHSSLPLMVLGLAVMGFAELFIDPVAMSQITRIEIPGVTGVLTGIYMLLSGAIANYLAGVIADQTSQASFDTSGAINYSINAYIEVFDQITWGALACVGVVLMIWLYQALKFRNRALALES
;
A
#
# COMPACT_ATOMS: atom_id res chain seq x y z
N MET A 1 -12.16 35.28 -15.73
CA MET A 1 -12.96 34.30 -14.97
C MET A 1 -13.12 33.05 -15.80
N ASN A 2 -12.19 32.09 -15.68
CA ASN A 2 -12.32 30.81 -16.37
C ASN A 2 -13.43 30.00 -15.69
N LYS A 3 -14.52 29.70 -16.42
CA LYS A 3 -15.48 28.69 -15.98
C LYS A 3 -14.69 27.39 -15.78
N HIS A 4 -14.47 26.98 -14.53
CA HIS A 4 -13.95 25.65 -14.20
C HIS A 4 -14.91 24.65 -14.84
N ALA A 5 -14.48 24.05 -15.94
CA ALA A 5 -15.32 23.10 -16.64
C ALA A 5 -15.50 21.89 -15.72
N SER A 6 -16.74 21.65 -15.31
CA SER A 6 -17.07 20.64 -14.30
C SER A 6 -16.63 19.26 -14.75
N GLN A 7 -16.22 18.45 -13.78
CA GLN A 7 -15.83 17.06 -14.00
C GLN A 7 -17.05 16.23 -14.48
N PRO A 8 -16.86 15.16 -15.28
CA PRO A 8 -17.96 14.33 -15.78
C PRO A 8 -18.69 13.66 -14.62
N ARG A 9 -20.02 13.51 -14.67
CA ARG A 9 -20.79 12.97 -13.53
C ARG A 9 -20.32 11.60 -13.04
N ALA A 10 -19.81 10.76 -13.94
CA ALA A 10 -19.27 9.44 -13.63
C ALA A 10 -18.10 9.48 -12.63
N ILE A 11 -17.27 10.55 -12.61
CA ILE A 11 -16.15 10.63 -11.67
C ILE A 11 -16.63 10.72 -10.23
N TYR A 12 -17.76 11.36 -9.94
CA TYR A 12 -18.25 11.49 -8.56
C TYR A 12 -18.59 10.11 -7.97
N TYR A 13 -19.07 9.19 -8.82
CA TYR A 13 -19.33 7.80 -8.42
C TYR A 13 -18.05 7.00 -8.21
N VAL A 14 -17.05 7.17 -9.08
CA VAL A 14 -15.73 6.52 -8.91
C VAL A 14 -15.02 7.05 -7.66
N VAL A 15 -15.04 8.37 -7.44
CA VAL A 15 -14.46 9.03 -6.28
C VAL A 15 -15.15 8.60 -5.00
N ALA A 16 -16.48 8.59 -4.95
CA ALA A 16 -17.21 8.14 -3.77
C ALA A 16 -16.92 6.66 -3.46
N LEU A 17 -16.92 5.80 -4.48
CA LEU A 17 -16.52 4.39 -4.33
C LEU A 17 -15.09 4.28 -3.79
N GLN A 18 -14.17 5.12 -4.25
CA GLN A 18 -12.78 5.14 -3.79
C GLN A 18 -12.65 5.55 -2.32
N ILE A 19 -13.40 6.57 -1.87
CA ILE A 19 -13.41 6.99 -0.45
C ILE A 19 -13.85 5.82 0.42
N TRP A 20 -14.96 5.18 0.05
CA TRP A 20 -15.54 4.09 0.81
C TRP A 20 -14.68 2.83 0.79
N GLU A 21 -14.03 2.52 -0.33
CA GLU A 21 -13.11 1.39 -0.42
C GLU A 21 -11.86 1.60 0.45
N TYR A 22 -11.26 2.79 0.38
CA TYR A 22 -10.15 3.14 1.27
C TYR A 22 -10.59 3.14 2.72
N PHE A 23 -11.78 3.64 3.00
CA PHE A 23 -12.32 3.65 4.36
C PHE A 23 -12.39 2.23 4.92
N SER A 24 -12.97 1.30 4.18
CA SER A 24 -13.09 -0.08 4.63
C SER A 24 -11.75 -0.78 4.76
N PHE A 25 -10.90 -0.67 3.74
CA PHE A 25 -9.61 -1.35 3.72
C PHE A 25 -8.68 -0.86 4.84
N TYR A 26 -8.50 0.46 4.99
CA TYR A 26 -7.62 1.02 6.03
C TYR A 26 -8.23 0.89 7.42
N GLY A 27 -9.55 0.94 7.57
CA GLY A 27 -10.23 0.72 8.85
C GLY A 27 -10.05 -0.71 9.35
N MET A 28 -10.30 -1.70 8.47
CA MET A 28 -10.04 -3.11 8.78
C MET A 28 -8.56 -3.35 9.08
N ARG A 29 -7.67 -2.84 8.23
CA ARG A 29 -6.21 -3.00 8.38
C ARG A 29 -5.70 -2.44 9.70
N ALA A 30 -6.21 -1.30 10.15
CA ALA A 30 -5.81 -0.67 11.42
C ALA A 30 -6.21 -1.52 12.65
N LEU A 31 -7.29 -2.28 12.55
CA LEU A 31 -7.75 -3.18 13.61
C LEU A 31 -7.13 -4.58 13.53
N LEU A 32 -6.72 -5.03 12.35
CA LEU A 32 -6.36 -6.43 12.08
C LEU A 32 -5.27 -6.96 13.02
N ILE A 33 -4.13 -6.27 13.12
CA ILE A 33 -3.02 -6.74 13.96
C ILE A 33 -3.39 -6.75 15.44
N LEU A 34 -4.14 -5.75 15.90
CA LEU A 34 -4.62 -5.65 17.28
C LEU A 34 -5.65 -6.73 17.60
N TYR A 35 -6.53 -7.07 16.65
CA TYR A 35 -7.51 -8.14 16.80
C TYR A 35 -6.82 -9.52 16.93
N LEU A 36 -5.81 -9.77 16.08
CA LEU A 36 -5.02 -10.99 16.09
C LEU A 36 -4.36 -11.24 17.44
N THR A 37 -3.72 -10.21 18.02
CA THR A 37 -3.00 -10.33 19.28
C THR A 37 -3.92 -10.26 20.50
N ASN A 38 -4.89 -9.33 20.52
CA ASN A 38 -5.61 -9.01 21.74
C ASN A 38 -6.86 -9.90 21.92
N GLN A 39 -7.60 -10.19 20.85
CA GLN A 39 -8.81 -11.03 20.92
C GLN A 39 -8.54 -12.50 20.62
N LEU A 40 -7.86 -12.78 19.52
CA LEU A 40 -7.57 -14.16 19.12
C LEU A 40 -6.40 -14.77 19.90
N LYS A 41 -5.66 -13.96 20.68
CA LYS A 41 -4.52 -14.38 21.50
C LYS A 41 -3.45 -15.13 20.71
N TYR A 42 -3.31 -14.79 19.43
CA TYR A 42 -2.21 -15.30 18.63
C TYR A 42 -0.90 -14.71 19.15
N ASN A 43 0.17 -15.49 19.07
CA ASN A 43 1.50 -14.96 19.33
C ASN A 43 1.84 -13.87 18.30
N ASP A 44 2.72 -12.95 18.68
CA ASP A 44 3.08 -11.82 17.83
C ASP A 44 3.65 -12.26 16.48
N THR A 45 4.49 -13.29 16.45
CA THR A 45 5.07 -13.82 15.21
C THR A 45 4.00 -14.29 14.23
N HIS A 46 3.00 -15.03 14.69
CA HIS A 46 1.90 -15.51 13.86
C HIS A 46 1.01 -14.35 13.38
N ALA A 47 0.79 -13.37 14.26
CA ALA A 47 0.04 -12.16 13.91
C ALA A 47 0.79 -11.34 12.85
N TYR A 48 2.11 -11.18 12.97
CA TYR A 48 2.97 -10.50 12.00
C TYR A 48 3.04 -11.24 10.67
N GLU A 49 3.25 -12.55 10.68
CA GLU A 49 3.27 -13.37 9.47
C GLU A 49 1.94 -13.28 8.71
N LEU A 50 0.80 -13.40 9.40
CA LEU A 50 -0.51 -13.33 8.76
C LEU A 50 -0.81 -11.91 8.23
N PHE A 51 -0.52 -10.86 9.01
CA PHE A 51 -0.70 -9.48 8.60
C PHE A 51 0.18 -9.14 7.37
N SER A 52 1.44 -9.54 7.42
CA SER A 52 2.41 -9.36 6.34
C SER A 52 2.02 -10.14 5.09
N ALA A 53 1.59 -11.39 5.23
CA ALA A 53 1.11 -12.21 4.12
C ALA A 53 -0.13 -11.58 3.46
N TYR A 54 -1.07 -11.09 4.26
CA TYR A 54 -2.24 -10.36 3.77
C TYR A 54 -1.82 -9.12 2.97
N CYS A 55 -1.04 -8.21 3.56
CA CYS A 55 -0.61 -6.99 2.88
C CYS A 55 0.21 -7.30 1.62
N SER A 56 1.03 -8.35 1.62
CA SER A 56 1.82 -8.76 0.47
C SER A 56 0.95 -9.24 -0.69
N LEU A 57 -0.02 -10.14 -0.42
CA LEU A 57 -0.90 -10.69 -1.45
C LEU A 57 -1.82 -9.63 -2.07
N VAL A 58 -2.23 -8.63 -1.29
CA VAL A 58 -3.00 -7.45 -1.78
C VAL A 58 -2.26 -6.69 -2.90
N TYR A 59 -0.93 -6.73 -2.94
CA TYR A 59 -0.14 -6.14 -4.04
C TYR A 59 0.11 -7.09 -5.21
N VAL A 60 -0.01 -8.41 -5.02
CA VAL A 60 0.19 -9.42 -6.08
C VAL A 60 -1.09 -9.62 -6.90
N THR A 61 -2.25 -9.76 -6.24
CA THR A 61 -3.51 -10.07 -6.92
C THR A 61 -3.98 -9.02 -7.95
N PRO A 62 -3.68 -7.71 -7.83
CA PRO A 62 -4.02 -6.73 -8.86
C PRO A 62 -3.41 -7.01 -10.23
N ILE A 63 -2.25 -7.66 -10.30
CA ILE A 63 -1.61 -8.02 -11.57
C ILE A 63 -2.49 -9.02 -12.34
N LEU A 64 -3.01 -10.03 -11.63
CA LEU A 64 -3.91 -11.03 -12.20
C LEU A 64 -5.31 -10.46 -12.46
N GLY A 65 -5.82 -9.64 -11.53
CA GLY A 65 -7.13 -9.01 -11.64
C GLY A 65 -7.23 -8.00 -12.78
N GLY A 66 -6.16 -7.24 -13.05
CA GLY A 66 -6.05 -6.35 -14.19
C GLY A 66 -6.07 -7.11 -15.52
N PHE A 67 -5.28 -8.19 -15.61
CA PHE A 67 -5.28 -9.05 -16.80
C PHE A 67 -6.65 -9.67 -17.09
N LEU A 68 -7.38 -10.11 -16.07
CA LEU A 68 -8.73 -10.65 -16.21
C LEU A 68 -9.73 -9.61 -16.73
N ALA A 69 -9.62 -8.36 -16.27
CA ALA A 69 -10.44 -7.26 -16.78
C ALA A 69 -10.12 -6.93 -18.24
N ASP A 70 -8.84 -6.85 -18.60
CA ASP A 70 -8.41 -6.51 -19.96
C ASP A 70 -8.83 -7.54 -21.00
N LYS A 71 -8.82 -8.83 -20.63
CA LYS A 71 -9.11 -9.93 -21.56
C LYS A 71 -10.59 -10.30 -21.61
N VAL A 72 -11.27 -10.31 -20.47
CA VAL A 72 -12.56 -10.99 -20.34
C VAL A 72 -13.66 -10.10 -19.77
N LEU A 73 -13.47 -9.57 -18.56
CA LEU A 73 -14.56 -8.93 -17.80
C LEU A 73 -14.85 -7.48 -18.21
N GLY A 74 -13.83 -6.73 -18.65
CA GLY A 74 -13.89 -5.27 -18.72
C GLY A 74 -13.80 -4.61 -17.34
N ASN A 75 -13.29 -3.38 -17.31
CA ASN A 75 -12.95 -2.68 -16.08
C ASN A 75 -14.17 -2.46 -15.17
N ARG A 76 -15.33 -2.11 -15.74
CA ARG A 76 -16.56 -1.88 -14.99
C ARG A 76 -17.02 -3.12 -14.22
N MET A 77 -17.04 -4.29 -14.87
CA MET A 77 -17.49 -5.54 -14.22
C MET A 77 -16.48 -6.01 -13.18
N ALA A 78 -15.19 -5.89 -13.46
CA ALA A 78 -14.14 -6.24 -12.52
C ALA A 78 -14.20 -5.38 -11.24
N VAL A 79 -14.43 -4.08 -11.35
CA VAL A 79 -14.63 -3.18 -10.21
C VAL A 79 -15.86 -3.57 -9.38
N MET A 80 -16.99 -3.87 -10.03
CA MET A 80 -18.21 -4.30 -9.32
C MET A 80 -18.02 -5.62 -8.57
N LEU A 81 -17.43 -6.62 -9.23
CA LEU A 81 -17.16 -7.92 -8.60
C LEU A 81 -16.12 -7.78 -7.49
N GLY A 82 -15.08 -6.98 -7.71
CA GLY A 82 -14.06 -6.70 -6.69
C GLY A 82 -14.67 -6.08 -5.44
N ALA A 83 -15.48 -5.03 -5.60
CA ALA A 83 -16.18 -4.38 -4.50
C ALA A 83 -17.17 -5.33 -3.79
N LEU A 84 -17.87 -6.21 -4.54
CA LEU A 84 -18.78 -7.19 -3.97
C LEU A 84 -18.05 -8.24 -3.11
N LEU A 85 -16.94 -8.78 -3.63
CA LEU A 85 -16.09 -9.70 -2.87
C LEU A 85 -15.56 -9.03 -1.62
N MET A 86 -15.03 -7.81 -1.73
CA MET A 86 -14.56 -7.06 -0.55
C MET A 86 -15.68 -6.87 0.48
N ALA A 87 -16.89 -6.50 0.07
CA ALA A 87 -18.04 -6.38 0.97
C ALA A 87 -18.35 -7.71 1.70
N ILE A 88 -18.44 -8.82 0.96
CA ILE A 88 -18.67 -10.16 1.54
C ILE A 88 -17.55 -10.52 2.51
N GLY A 89 -16.29 -10.28 2.13
CA GLY A 89 -15.13 -10.56 2.96
C GLY A 89 -15.17 -9.81 4.30
N HIS A 90 -15.52 -8.51 4.29
CA HIS A 90 -15.65 -7.75 5.55
C HIS A 90 -16.83 -8.21 6.41
N VAL A 91 -17.95 -8.62 5.81
CA VAL A 91 -19.07 -9.22 6.57
C VAL A 91 -18.65 -10.52 7.25
N VAL A 92 -17.94 -11.39 6.53
CA VAL A 92 -17.40 -12.65 7.08
C VAL A 92 -16.37 -12.37 8.18
N LEU A 93 -15.55 -11.31 8.03
CA LEU A 93 -14.59 -10.91 9.06
C LEU A 93 -15.28 -10.43 10.34
N GLY A 94 -16.39 -9.70 10.23
CA GLY A 94 -17.21 -9.32 11.40
C GLY A 94 -17.78 -10.52 12.16
N ALA A 95 -17.96 -11.66 11.48
CA ALA A 95 -18.37 -12.93 12.09
C ALA A 95 -17.18 -13.81 12.53
N SER A 96 -15.95 -13.31 12.49
CA SER A 96 -14.74 -14.10 12.75
C SER A 96 -14.61 -14.61 14.19
N GLU A 97 -15.38 -14.07 15.13
CA GLU A 97 -15.39 -14.52 16.53
C GLU A 97 -15.97 -15.94 16.69
N ILE A 98 -16.73 -16.44 15.71
CA ILE A 98 -17.38 -17.76 15.79
C ILE A 98 -16.38 -18.89 15.57
N HIS A 99 -15.44 -18.74 14.62
CA HIS A 99 -14.42 -19.73 14.32
C HIS A 99 -13.23 -19.10 13.59
N PRO A 100 -11.96 -19.45 13.92
CA PRO A 100 -10.77 -18.87 13.29
C PRO A 100 -10.69 -19.11 11.78
N SER A 101 -11.42 -20.10 11.23
CA SER A 101 -11.53 -20.29 9.78
C SER A 101 -12.13 -19.10 9.04
N PHE A 102 -13.01 -18.35 9.68
CA PHE A 102 -13.66 -17.19 9.06
C PHE A 102 -12.70 -16.01 8.90
N LEU A 103 -11.68 -15.89 9.77
CA LEU A 103 -10.58 -14.94 9.58
C LEU A 103 -9.85 -15.21 8.26
N TYR A 104 -9.35 -16.43 8.08
CA TYR A 104 -8.58 -16.77 6.88
C TYR A 104 -9.44 -16.68 5.61
N LEU A 105 -10.70 -17.09 5.69
CA LEU A 105 -11.68 -16.99 4.59
C LEU A 105 -11.97 -15.54 4.21
N SER A 106 -12.22 -14.68 5.19
CA SER A 106 -12.48 -13.26 4.94
C SER A 106 -11.28 -12.57 4.31
N LEU A 107 -10.07 -12.75 4.86
CA LEU A 107 -8.84 -12.18 4.29
C LEU A 107 -8.62 -12.65 2.85
N ALA A 108 -8.85 -13.92 2.55
CA ALA A 108 -8.75 -14.46 1.20
C ALA A 108 -9.74 -13.82 0.22
N ILE A 109 -11.00 -13.68 0.63
CA ILE A 109 -12.03 -13.03 -0.20
C ILE A 109 -11.69 -11.55 -0.43
N ILE A 110 -11.21 -10.84 0.60
CA ILE A 110 -10.80 -9.42 0.48
C ILE A 110 -9.61 -9.28 -0.47
N VAL A 111 -8.60 -10.16 -0.38
CA VAL A 111 -7.43 -10.18 -1.28
C VAL A 111 -7.85 -10.38 -2.74
N CYS A 112 -8.78 -11.31 -3.01
CA CYS A 112 -9.33 -11.52 -4.36
C CYS A 112 -10.12 -10.30 -4.85
N GLY A 113 -10.97 -9.74 -3.98
CA GLY A 113 -11.78 -8.57 -4.29
C GLY A 113 -10.94 -7.34 -4.60
N TYR A 114 -9.94 -7.06 -3.77
CA TYR A 114 -9.00 -5.96 -3.95
C TYR A 114 -8.20 -6.12 -5.25
N GLY A 115 -7.77 -7.35 -5.58
CA GLY A 115 -7.08 -7.64 -6.83
C GLY A 115 -7.90 -7.26 -8.07
N LEU A 116 -9.21 -7.53 -8.06
CA LEU A 116 -10.10 -7.11 -9.14
C LEU A 116 -10.45 -5.62 -9.08
N PHE A 117 -10.41 -4.99 -7.91
CA PHE A 117 -10.80 -3.59 -7.75
C PHE A 117 -9.66 -2.63 -8.12
N LYS A 118 -8.47 -2.80 -7.52
CA LYS A 118 -7.44 -1.75 -7.42
C LYS A 118 -6.88 -1.27 -8.76
N SER A 119 -6.45 -2.20 -9.62
CA SER A 119 -5.94 -1.84 -10.94
C SER A 119 -7.06 -1.34 -11.85
N ASN A 120 -8.24 -1.95 -11.74
CA ASN A 120 -9.32 -1.74 -12.69
C ASN A 120 -10.10 -0.46 -12.43
N VAL A 121 -10.15 0.05 -11.19
CA VAL A 121 -10.77 1.34 -10.87
C VAL A 121 -9.98 2.51 -11.47
N SER A 122 -8.64 2.44 -11.46
CA SER A 122 -7.79 3.44 -12.09
C SER A 122 -7.89 3.40 -13.62
N CYS A 123 -7.95 2.20 -14.22
CA CYS A 123 -8.21 2.04 -15.65
C CYS A 123 -9.61 2.53 -16.03
N LEU A 124 -10.63 2.23 -15.21
CA LEU A 124 -12.00 2.70 -15.41
C LEU A 124 -12.08 4.23 -15.38
N LEU A 125 -11.37 4.90 -14.46
CA LEU A 125 -11.27 6.36 -14.44
C LEU A 125 -10.61 6.88 -15.71
N GLY A 126 -9.54 6.23 -16.17
CA GLY A 126 -8.85 6.56 -17.42
C GLY A 126 -9.75 6.46 -18.65
N GLU A 127 -10.70 5.53 -18.67
CA GLU A 127 -11.69 5.35 -19.76
C GLU A 127 -12.77 6.45 -19.78
N LEU A 128 -12.91 7.26 -18.73
CA LEU A 128 -13.92 8.34 -18.69
C LEU A 128 -13.50 9.58 -19.49
N TYR A 129 -12.21 9.70 -19.80
CA TYR A 129 -11.63 10.88 -20.44
C TYR A 129 -11.07 10.53 -21.80
N GLU A 130 -11.21 11.45 -22.75
CA GLU A 130 -10.48 11.37 -24.01
C GLU A 130 -8.97 11.60 -23.76
N PRO A 131 -8.07 11.06 -24.60
CA PRO A 131 -6.63 11.19 -24.41
C PRO A 131 -6.12 12.63 -24.34
N THR A 132 -6.85 13.59 -24.91
CA THR A 132 -6.51 15.02 -24.98
C THR A 132 -7.22 15.87 -23.92
N ASP A 133 -8.08 15.29 -23.07
CA ASP A 133 -8.87 16.06 -22.10
C ASP A 133 -8.00 16.55 -20.93
N PRO A 134 -7.83 17.88 -20.73
CA PRO A 134 -7.04 18.42 -19.63
C PRO A 134 -7.66 18.16 -18.25
N ARG A 135 -8.94 17.74 -18.17
CA ARG A 135 -9.59 17.43 -16.89
C ARG A 135 -9.16 16.08 -16.32
N ARG A 136 -8.52 15.23 -17.12
CA ARG A 136 -8.07 13.89 -16.75
C ARG A 136 -7.12 13.92 -15.54
N ASP A 137 -6.10 14.76 -15.58
CA ASP A 137 -5.11 14.87 -14.50
C ASP A 137 -5.76 15.36 -13.20
N GLY A 138 -6.67 16.33 -13.31
CA GLY A 138 -7.49 16.78 -12.19
C GLY A 138 -8.39 15.68 -11.63
N GLY A 139 -8.89 14.78 -12.48
CA GLY A 139 -9.70 13.63 -12.07
C GLY A 139 -8.90 12.60 -11.28
N PHE A 140 -7.70 12.24 -11.74
CA PHE A 140 -6.78 11.37 -10.99
C PHE A 140 -6.34 12.01 -9.67
N SER A 141 -6.10 13.33 -9.66
CA SER A 141 -5.76 14.07 -8.44
C SER A 141 -6.90 14.04 -7.42
N LEU A 142 -8.16 14.20 -7.87
CA LEU A 142 -9.34 14.08 -7.00
C LEU A 142 -9.48 12.67 -6.44
N MET A 143 -9.26 11.63 -7.25
CA MET A 143 -9.30 10.24 -6.80
C MET A 143 -8.24 9.97 -5.71
N TYR A 144 -7.03 10.50 -5.88
CA TYR A 144 -5.96 10.37 -4.90
C TYR A 144 -6.29 11.08 -3.58
N ALA A 145 -6.74 12.35 -3.66
CA ALA A 145 -7.15 13.12 -2.48
C ALA A 145 -8.29 12.43 -1.73
N ALA A 146 -9.29 11.93 -2.45
CA ALA A 146 -10.42 11.21 -1.91
C ALA A 146 -10.01 9.92 -1.18
N GLY A 147 -9.08 9.14 -1.75
CA GLY A 147 -8.51 7.98 -1.07
C GLY A 147 -7.86 8.35 0.26
N ASN A 148 -7.02 9.39 0.29
CA ASN A 148 -6.38 9.84 1.53
C ASN A 148 -7.39 10.30 2.59
N VAL A 149 -8.48 10.99 2.19
CA VAL A 149 -9.57 11.33 3.12
C VAL A 149 -10.19 10.07 3.73
N GLY A 150 -10.46 9.04 2.91
CA GLY A 150 -10.92 7.74 3.41
C GLY A 150 -9.94 7.11 4.39
N SER A 151 -8.64 7.14 4.09
CA SER A 151 -7.57 6.61 4.96
C SER A 151 -7.39 7.37 6.27
N ILE A 152 -7.74 8.66 6.34
CA ILE A 152 -7.70 9.44 7.58
C ILE A 152 -8.92 9.12 8.45
N ILE A 153 -10.11 9.08 7.86
CA ILE A 153 -11.36 8.91 8.60
C ILE A 153 -11.51 7.48 9.13
N ALA A 154 -11.04 6.48 8.37
CA ALA A 154 -11.32 5.09 8.69
C ALA A 154 -10.73 4.54 9.98
N PRO A 155 -9.43 4.69 10.28
CA PRO A 155 -8.87 4.19 11.53
C PRO A 155 -9.48 4.89 12.75
N ILE A 156 -9.90 6.16 12.63
CA ILE A 156 -10.62 6.89 13.68
C ILE A 156 -12.01 6.26 13.89
N ALA A 157 -12.81 6.13 12.83
CA ALA A 157 -14.17 5.62 12.94
C ALA A 157 -14.21 4.15 13.39
N CYS A 158 -13.40 3.28 12.78
CA CYS A 158 -13.36 1.85 13.11
C CYS A 158 -12.70 1.62 14.48
N GLY A 159 -11.65 2.38 14.82
CA GLY A 159 -11.00 2.33 16.13
C GLY A 159 -11.94 2.75 17.27
N TYR A 160 -12.68 3.84 17.08
CA TYR A 160 -13.69 4.29 18.05
C TYR A 160 -14.81 3.26 18.23
N ALA A 161 -15.34 2.73 17.12
CA ALA A 161 -16.38 1.69 17.16
C ALA A 161 -15.90 0.40 17.86
N GLN A 162 -14.62 0.04 17.71
CA GLN A 162 -14.05 -1.13 18.35
C GLN A 162 -13.90 -0.95 19.87
N GLU A 163 -13.43 0.21 20.32
CA GLU A 163 -13.16 0.47 21.74
C GLU A 163 -14.46 0.62 22.54
N GLU A 164 -15.43 1.37 22.03
CA GLU A 164 -16.68 1.63 22.76
C GLU A 164 -17.71 0.50 22.66
N TYR A 165 -17.70 -0.29 21.58
CA TYR A 165 -18.72 -1.30 21.32
C TYR A 165 -18.14 -2.71 21.28
N SER A 166 -17.47 -3.08 20.18
CA SER A 166 -16.86 -4.40 19.98
C SER A 166 -16.07 -4.48 18.68
N TRP A 167 -15.21 -5.50 18.57
CA TRP A 167 -14.47 -5.83 17.35
C TRP A 167 -15.38 -6.12 16.17
N ALA A 168 -16.49 -6.84 16.40
CA ALA A 168 -17.52 -7.08 15.40
C ALA A 168 -18.11 -5.77 14.84
N MET A 169 -18.32 -4.75 15.68
CA MET A 169 -18.79 -3.43 15.23
C MET A 169 -17.71 -2.65 14.46
N GLY A 170 -16.44 -2.75 14.88
CA GLY A 170 -15.31 -2.15 14.15
C GLY A 170 -15.17 -2.71 12.72
N PHE A 171 -15.15 -4.04 12.58
CA PHE A 171 -15.10 -4.69 11.26
C PHE A 171 -16.42 -4.56 10.49
N GLY A 172 -17.56 -4.60 11.18
CA GLY A 172 -18.88 -4.37 10.61
C GLY A 172 -19.02 -2.98 10.01
N LEU A 173 -18.44 -1.96 10.64
CA LEU A 173 -18.42 -0.59 10.10
C LEU A 173 -17.61 -0.53 8.80
N ALA A 174 -16.48 -1.24 8.72
CA ALA A 174 -15.75 -1.39 7.47
C ALA A 174 -16.60 -2.12 6.39
N ALA A 175 -17.39 -3.14 6.76
CA ALA A 175 -18.31 -3.79 5.83
C ALA A 175 -19.40 -2.84 5.31
N VAL A 176 -20.02 -2.05 6.21
CA VAL A 176 -21.01 -1.03 5.86
C VAL A 176 -20.42 0.01 4.92
N GLY A 177 -19.17 0.43 5.13
CA GLY A 177 -18.45 1.32 4.24
C GLY A 177 -18.36 0.76 2.80
N MET A 178 -17.94 -0.49 2.64
CA MET A 178 -17.83 -1.11 1.31
C MET A 178 -19.20 -1.22 0.63
N ILE A 179 -20.23 -1.61 1.40
CA ILE A 179 -21.60 -1.74 0.88
C ILE A 179 -22.12 -0.38 0.42
N ALA A 180 -21.89 0.68 1.20
CA ALA A 180 -22.27 2.04 0.82
C ALA A 180 -21.57 2.48 -0.47
N GLY A 181 -20.26 2.25 -0.59
CA GLY A 181 -19.50 2.53 -1.81
C GLY A 181 -20.04 1.76 -3.02
N LEU A 182 -20.32 0.47 -2.86
CA LEU A 182 -20.87 -0.39 -3.90
C LEU A 182 -22.27 0.07 -4.34
N VAL A 183 -23.15 0.39 -3.40
CA VAL A 183 -24.50 0.91 -3.70
C VAL A 183 -24.40 2.22 -4.49
N ILE A 184 -23.55 3.16 -4.06
CA ILE A 184 -23.32 4.42 -4.77
C ILE A 184 -22.86 4.14 -6.21
N PHE A 185 -21.87 3.25 -6.40
CA PHE A 185 -21.38 2.92 -7.73
C PHE A 185 -22.45 2.29 -8.62
N LEU A 186 -23.27 1.37 -8.08
CA LEU A 186 -24.37 0.74 -8.80
C LEU A 186 -25.49 1.72 -9.16
N CYS A 187 -25.79 2.71 -8.31
CA CYS A 187 -26.72 3.79 -8.65
C CYS A 187 -26.20 4.64 -9.82
N GLY A 188 -24.88 4.80 -9.92
CA GLY A 188 -24.20 5.55 -10.98
C GLY A 188 -24.11 4.85 -12.34
N ASN A 189 -24.55 3.59 -12.44
CA ASN A 189 -24.25 2.70 -13.57
C ASN A 189 -24.65 3.25 -14.95
N ARG A 190 -25.67 4.12 -15.00
CA ARG A 190 -26.15 4.78 -16.24
C ARG A 190 -25.14 5.76 -16.85
N HIS A 191 -24.15 6.23 -16.09
CA HIS A 191 -23.16 7.22 -16.53
C HIS A 191 -21.92 6.59 -17.17
N PHE A 192 -21.81 5.25 -17.21
CA PHE A 192 -20.64 4.51 -17.70
C PHE A 192 -20.84 3.89 -19.09
N THR A 193 -21.74 4.43 -19.92
CA THR A 193 -22.13 3.85 -21.22
C THR A 193 -20.99 3.70 -22.24
N HIS A 194 -19.93 4.52 -22.12
CA HIS A 194 -18.78 4.50 -23.02
C HIS A 194 -17.63 3.58 -22.57
N THR A 195 -17.76 2.95 -21.40
CA THR A 195 -16.71 2.08 -20.84
C THR A 195 -16.67 0.74 -21.54
N ARG A 196 -15.50 0.09 -21.53
CA ARG A 196 -15.33 -1.20 -22.18
C ARG A 196 -16.22 -2.26 -21.51
N GLY A 197 -17.16 -2.79 -22.30
CA GLY A 197 -18.07 -3.85 -21.87
C GLY A 197 -17.40 -5.21 -21.75
N VAL A 198 -18.11 -6.13 -21.09
CA VAL A 198 -17.73 -7.54 -20.97
C VAL A 198 -17.60 -8.19 -22.34
N ASN A 199 -16.50 -8.91 -22.58
CA ASN A 199 -16.29 -9.60 -23.86
C ASN A 199 -17.10 -10.91 -23.91
N LYS A 200 -18.39 -10.78 -24.28
CA LYS A 200 -19.36 -11.90 -24.34
C LYS A 200 -18.92 -13.07 -25.22
N LYS A 201 -18.11 -12.81 -26.27
CA LYS A 201 -17.60 -13.84 -27.18
C LYS A 201 -16.59 -14.76 -26.48
N VAL A 202 -15.61 -14.17 -25.78
CA VAL A 202 -14.62 -14.93 -25.00
C VAL A 202 -15.28 -15.66 -23.86
N LEU A 203 -16.22 -15.00 -23.19
CA LEU A 203 -16.91 -15.57 -22.04
C LEU A 203 -17.74 -16.82 -22.45
N ARG A 204 -18.52 -16.77 -23.55
CA ARG A 204 -19.32 -17.92 -24.02
C ARG A 204 -18.53 -19.02 -24.73
N ALA A 205 -17.25 -18.80 -25.07
CA ALA A 205 -16.44 -19.85 -25.66
C ALA A 205 -16.26 -21.00 -24.67
N THR A 206 -16.34 -22.23 -25.16
CA THR A 206 -16.12 -23.45 -24.39
C THR A 206 -14.68 -23.89 -24.56
N ASN A 207 -13.93 -23.87 -23.47
CA ASN A 207 -12.60 -24.47 -23.41
C ASN A 207 -12.65 -25.63 -22.41
N PHE A 208 -12.25 -26.83 -22.85
CA PHE A 208 -12.06 -28.00 -22.00
C PHE A 208 -13.28 -28.27 -21.08
N LEU A 209 -14.39 -28.71 -21.69
CA LEU A 209 -15.64 -29.19 -21.05
C LEU A 209 -16.56 -28.15 -20.39
N LEU A 210 -16.10 -26.96 -20.02
CA LEU A 210 -16.94 -25.88 -19.47
C LEU A 210 -16.84 -24.58 -20.29
N PRO A 211 -17.91 -23.76 -20.35
CA PRO A 211 -17.81 -22.39 -20.84
C PRO A 211 -16.83 -21.58 -19.98
N ASN A 212 -16.18 -20.56 -20.55
CA ASN A 212 -15.24 -19.72 -19.80
C ASN A 212 -15.90 -18.97 -18.60
N TRP A 213 -17.24 -18.80 -18.57
CA TRP A 213 -17.97 -18.37 -17.36
C TRP A 213 -17.85 -19.39 -16.22
N GLY A 214 -17.94 -20.69 -16.55
CA GLY A 214 -17.81 -21.78 -15.57
C GLY A 214 -16.41 -21.82 -14.97
N TRP A 215 -15.38 -21.67 -15.80
CA TRP A 215 -14.00 -21.54 -15.32
C TRP A 215 -13.77 -20.29 -14.48
N LEU A 216 -14.40 -19.16 -14.82
CA LEU A 216 -14.33 -17.95 -14.00
C LEU A 216 -15.00 -18.13 -12.63
N LEU A 217 -16.14 -18.84 -12.55
CA LEU A 217 -16.78 -19.18 -11.28
C LEU A 217 -15.93 -20.16 -10.46
N VAL A 218 -15.33 -21.15 -11.11
CA VAL A 218 -14.39 -22.07 -10.46
C VAL A 218 -13.19 -21.29 -9.92
N LEU A 219 -12.61 -20.37 -10.69
CA LEU A 219 -11.53 -19.51 -10.22
C LEU A 219 -11.99 -18.60 -9.07
N LEU A 220 -13.19 -18.03 -9.14
CA LEU A 220 -13.77 -17.17 -8.11
C LEU A 220 -13.92 -17.89 -6.76
N VAL A 221 -14.21 -19.19 -6.77
CA VAL A 221 -14.39 -20.00 -5.54
C VAL A 221 -13.09 -20.70 -5.12
N ALA A 222 -12.31 -21.19 -6.08
CA ALA A 222 -11.06 -21.89 -5.81
C ALA A 222 -9.97 -20.93 -5.34
N THR A 223 -9.91 -19.69 -5.84
CA THR A 223 -8.86 -18.75 -5.43
C THR A 223 -8.94 -18.34 -3.96
N PRO A 224 -10.11 -17.99 -3.38
CA PRO A 224 -10.20 -17.79 -1.95
C PRO A 224 -9.87 -19.06 -1.17
N ALA A 225 -10.33 -20.23 -1.62
CA ALA A 225 -10.04 -21.49 -0.93
C ALA A 225 -8.55 -21.89 -0.96
N LEU A 226 -7.84 -21.58 -2.05
CA LEU A 226 -6.39 -21.77 -2.11
C LEU A 226 -5.67 -20.76 -1.21
N ILE A 227 -6.11 -19.50 -1.21
CA ILE A 227 -5.53 -18.48 -0.34
C ILE A 227 -5.80 -18.76 1.14
N THR A 228 -6.97 -19.32 1.50
CA THR A 228 -7.20 -19.77 2.87
C THR A 228 -6.22 -20.87 3.23
N VAL A 229 -6.02 -21.87 2.38
CA VAL A 229 -5.04 -22.94 2.63
C VAL A 229 -3.62 -22.37 2.74
N LEU A 230 -3.26 -21.38 1.92
CA LEU A 230 -1.97 -20.70 2.01
C LEU A 230 -1.78 -20.00 3.36
N PHE A 231 -2.83 -19.36 3.89
CA PHE A 231 -2.76 -18.74 5.21
C PHE A 231 -2.73 -19.77 6.35
N TRP A 232 -3.52 -20.84 6.25
CA TRP A 232 -3.60 -21.90 7.26
C TRP A 232 -2.31 -22.74 7.36
N LYS A 233 -1.59 -22.90 6.25
CA LYS A 233 -0.35 -23.69 6.18
C LYS A 233 0.92 -22.83 6.27
N GLU A 234 0.78 -21.52 6.43
CA GLU A 234 1.91 -20.56 6.41
C GLU A 234 2.74 -20.66 5.11
N TRP A 235 2.10 -21.06 4.01
CA TRP A 235 2.76 -21.23 2.70
C TRP A 235 2.78 -19.95 1.86
N SER A 236 2.35 -18.82 2.44
CA SER A 236 2.35 -17.50 1.80
C SER A 236 3.74 -17.12 1.27
N VAL A 237 4.80 -17.48 1.98
CA VAL A 237 6.20 -17.24 1.60
C VAL A 237 6.53 -17.92 0.27
N TYR A 238 6.16 -19.20 0.11
CA TYR A 238 6.43 -19.95 -1.13
C TYR A 238 5.70 -19.34 -2.33
N ALA A 239 4.46 -18.89 -2.14
CA ALA A 239 3.70 -18.22 -3.19
C ALA A 239 4.39 -16.91 -3.64
N LEU A 240 4.92 -16.13 -2.70
CA LEU A 240 5.68 -14.91 -2.99
C LEU A 240 7.02 -15.21 -3.68
N ILE A 241 7.73 -16.27 -3.28
CA ILE A 241 8.96 -16.72 -3.94
C ILE A 241 8.67 -17.07 -5.40
N VAL A 242 7.63 -17.86 -5.67
CA VAL A 242 7.22 -18.22 -7.04
C VAL A 242 6.89 -16.96 -7.86
N ALA A 243 6.09 -16.04 -7.32
CA ALA A 243 5.76 -14.79 -8.00
C ALA A 243 7.01 -13.94 -8.29
N THR A 244 7.96 -13.89 -7.35
CA THR A 244 9.22 -13.16 -7.48
C THR A 244 10.12 -13.77 -8.56
N ILE A 245 10.26 -15.10 -8.60
CA ILE A 245 11.02 -15.79 -9.65
C ILE A 245 10.44 -15.48 -11.03
N ILE A 246 9.11 -15.50 -11.16
CA ILE A 246 8.42 -15.12 -12.40
C ILE A 246 8.72 -13.65 -12.76
N GLY A 247 8.57 -12.73 -11.79
CA GLY A 247 8.84 -11.30 -11.99
C GLY A 247 10.27 -11.01 -12.44
N LEU A 248 11.26 -11.63 -11.79
CA LEU A 248 12.68 -11.51 -12.15
C LEU A 248 12.99 -12.15 -13.50
N GLY A 249 12.35 -13.28 -13.83
CA GLY A 249 12.46 -13.90 -15.16
C GLY A 249 11.94 -12.99 -16.27
N VAL A 250 10.80 -12.33 -16.04
CA VAL A 250 10.24 -11.34 -16.98
C VAL A 250 11.14 -10.11 -17.09
N LEU A 251 11.67 -9.61 -15.97
CA LEU A 251 12.61 -8.49 -15.95
C LEU A 251 13.89 -8.81 -16.74
N ALA A 252 14.46 -10.01 -16.56
CA ALA A 252 15.61 -10.47 -17.32
C ALA A 252 15.32 -10.57 -18.82
N LYS A 253 14.11 -11.01 -19.20
CA LYS A 253 13.66 -11.02 -20.59
C LYS A 253 13.55 -9.61 -21.17
N ILE A 254 13.03 -8.65 -20.41
CA ILE A 254 12.97 -7.23 -20.81
C ILE A 254 14.39 -6.68 -21.00
N TYR A 255 15.32 -7.00 -20.10
CA TYR A 255 16.71 -6.56 -20.20
C TYR A 255 17.41 -7.12 -21.44
N ARG A 256 17.15 -8.39 -21.80
CA ARG A 256 17.67 -8.99 -23.05
C ARG A 256 17.06 -8.37 -24.30
N LYS A 257 15.80 -7.92 -24.25
CA LYS A 257 15.11 -7.24 -25.36
C LYS A 257 15.56 -5.78 -25.53
N ALA A 258 16.26 -5.20 -24.55
CA ALA A 258 16.79 -3.84 -24.68
C ALA A 258 17.96 -3.81 -25.69
N GLU A 259 17.67 -3.28 -26.88
CA GLU A 259 18.62 -3.16 -27.99
C GLU A 259 19.60 -1.99 -27.77
N ASN A 260 19.12 -0.89 -27.16
CA ASN A 260 19.91 0.33 -26.99
C ASN A 260 20.66 0.39 -25.66
N GLN A 261 21.92 0.87 -25.69
CA GLN A 261 22.72 1.08 -24.47
C GLN A 261 22.09 2.12 -23.52
N LYS A 262 21.30 3.07 -24.05
CA LYS A 262 20.52 4.03 -23.26
C LYS A 262 19.40 3.33 -22.47
N GLN A 263 18.60 2.50 -23.14
CA GLN A 263 17.52 1.71 -22.51
C GLN A 263 18.06 0.79 -21.41
N ARG A 264 19.21 0.14 -21.61
CA ARG A 264 19.84 -0.70 -20.58
C ARG A 264 20.27 0.09 -19.34
N LYS A 265 20.77 1.31 -19.51
CA LYS A 265 21.13 2.19 -18.39
C LYS A 265 19.89 2.65 -17.62
N GLU A 266 18.81 3.00 -18.31
CA GLU A 266 17.54 3.38 -17.69
C GLU A 266 16.90 2.21 -16.94
N LEU A 267 16.91 1.01 -17.51
CA LEU A 267 16.46 -0.20 -16.83
C LEU A 267 17.29 -0.48 -15.56
N GLY A 268 18.62 -0.35 -15.65
CA GLY A 268 19.49 -0.49 -14.48
C GLY A 268 19.15 0.52 -13.38
N LEU A 269 18.88 1.77 -13.75
CA LEU A 269 18.41 2.80 -12.80
C LEU A 269 17.06 2.41 -12.18
N ILE A 270 16.09 1.93 -12.97
CA ILE A 270 14.79 1.50 -12.44
C ILE A 270 14.94 0.34 -11.46
N VAL A 271 15.81 -0.62 -11.74
CA VAL A 271 16.12 -1.72 -10.80
C VAL A 271 16.70 -1.18 -9.49
N THR A 272 17.66 -0.25 -9.56
CA THR A 272 18.21 0.41 -8.37
C THR A 272 17.13 1.16 -7.59
N LEU A 273 16.27 1.92 -8.27
CA LEU A 273 15.17 2.65 -7.64
C LEU A 273 14.16 1.71 -6.99
N THR A 274 13.85 0.58 -7.64
CA THR A 274 12.95 -0.45 -7.12
C THR A 274 13.52 -1.12 -5.87
N PHE A 275 14.83 -1.32 -5.83
CA PHE A 275 15.50 -1.84 -4.64
C PHE A 275 15.40 -0.88 -3.45
N PHE A 276 15.72 0.40 -3.66
CA PHE A 276 15.60 1.40 -2.59
C PHE A 276 14.14 1.64 -2.16
N SER A 277 13.19 1.63 -3.10
CA SER A 277 11.77 1.75 -2.75
C SER A 277 11.25 0.50 -2.02
N MET A 278 11.74 -0.70 -2.35
CA MET A 278 11.44 -1.92 -1.60
C MET A 278 11.88 -1.80 -0.13
N LEU A 279 13.10 -1.34 0.13
CA LEU A 279 13.57 -1.12 1.51
C LEU A 279 12.77 -0.03 2.22
N PHE A 280 12.53 1.10 1.53
CA PHE A 280 11.71 2.18 2.07
C PHE A 280 10.33 1.68 2.50
N TRP A 281 9.65 0.90 1.65
CA TRP A 281 8.35 0.35 1.96
C TRP A 281 8.41 -0.71 3.05
N ALA A 282 9.46 -1.53 3.13
CA ALA A 282 9.62 -2.49 4.23
C ALA A 282 9.68 -1.77 5.60
N PHE A 283 10.29 -0.58 5.63
CA PHE A 283 10.32 0.28 6.82
C PHE A 283 8.99 0.99 7.05
N ALA A 284 8.39 1.59 6.02
CA ALA A 284 7.11 2.30 6.16
C ALA A 284 5.96 1.39 6.65
N GLN A 285 5.92 0.14 6.17
CA GLN A 285 4.86 -0.82 6.52
C GLN A 285 4.97 -1.33 7.97
N GLN A 286 6.08 -1.04 8.69
CA GLN A 286 6.14 -1.23 10.15
C GLN A 286 5.07 -0.43 10.90
N GLY A 287 4.62 0.70 10.31
CA GLY A 287 3.54 1.53 10.87
C GLY A 287 2.30 0.72 11.22
N GLY A 288 1.87 -0.15 10.31
CA GLY A 288 0.68 -1.00 10.48
C GLY A 288 0.92 -2.30 11.25
N SER A 289 2.16 -2.63 11.63
CA SER A 289 2.52 -3.89 12.29
C SER A 289 3.22 -3.64 13.64
N SER A 290 4.55 -3.67 13.69
CA SER A 290 5.32 -3.55 14.92
C SER A 290 5.06 -2.24 15.68
N ILE A 291 4.94 -1.11 14.97
CA ILE A 291 4.64 0.18 15.59
C ILE A 291 3.23 0.16 16.19
N SER A 292 2.26 -0.51 15.55
CA SER A 292 0.90 -0.61 16.08
C SER A 292 0.85 -1.37 17.42
N LEU A 293 1.57 -2.50 17.53
CA LEU A 293 1.67 -3.25 18.79
C LEU A 293 2.50 -2.51 19.84
N TYR A 294 3.57 -1.81 19.42
CA TYR A 294 4.35 -0.95 20.31
C TYR A 294 3.50 0.15 20.94
N ILE A 295 2.63 0.82 20.16
CA ILE A 295 1.73 1.86 20.67
C ILE A 295 0.74 1.27 21.68
N ASP A 296 0.23 0.07 21.43
CA ASP A 296 -0.72 -0.57 22.34
C ASP A 296 -0.11 -0.86 23.72
N ARG A 297 1.17 -1.26 23.73
CA ARG A 297 1.86 -1.79 24.90
C ARG A 297 2.64 -0.76 25.72
N PHE A 298 3.28 0.21 25.06
CA PHE A 298 4.29 1.06 25.71
C PHE A 298 3.99 2.57 25.64
N VAL A 299 3.01 2.98 24.85
CA VAL A 299 2.64 4.41 24.73
C VAL A 299 1.55 4.74 25.73
N ASN A 300 1.72 5.83 26.48
CA ASN A 300 0.62 6.38 27.28
C ASN A 300 -0.39 7.03 26.32
N ARG A 301 -1.59 6.42 26.27
CA ARG A 301 -2.70 6.82 25.39
C ARG A 301 -3.74 7.70 26.08
N ASP A 302 -3.55 8.01 27.36
CA ASP A 302 -4.47 8.83 28.13
C ASP A 302 -4.25 10.31 27.82
N MET A 303 -5.24 10.92 27.17
CA MET A 303 -5.28 12.36 26.92
C MET A 303 -6.54 12.93 27.57
N PHE A 304 -6.36 13.86 28.51
CA PHE A 304 -7.47 14.57 29.16
C PHE A 304 -8.56 13.64 29.77
N GLY A 305 -8.16 12.47 30.28
CA GLY A 305 -9.08 11.47 30.85
C GLY A 305 -9.75 10.54 29.84
N TYR A 306 -9.38 10.61 28.56
CA TYR A 306 -9.82 9.71 27.49
C TYR A 306 -8.65 8.89 26.94
N THR A 307 -8.81 7.56 26.89
CA THR A 307 -7.86 6.61 26.29
C THR A 307 -8.00 6.63 24.77
N VAL A 308 -7.03 7.17 24.05
CA VAL A 308 -7.06 7.21 22.58
C VAL A 308 -6.83 5.79 22.01
N PRO A 309 -7.75 5.24 21.20
CA PRO A 309 -7.59 3.92 20.60
C PRO A 309 -6.35 3.82 19.71
N THR A 310 -5.65 2.69 19.78
CA THR A 310 -4.37 2.46 19.09
C THR A 310 -4.49 2.59 17.57
N ALA A 311 -5.59 2.09 17.00
CA ALA A 311 -5.86 2.15 15.58
C ALA A 311 -5.88 3.59 15.02
N MET A 312 -6.26 4.59 15.84
CA MET A 312 -6.33 6.00 15.40
C MET A 312 -4.96 6.56 14.97
N PHE A 313 -3.86 5.99 15.46
CA PHE A 313 -2.52 6.44 15.09
C PHE A 313 -2.20 6.19 13.61
N GLN A 314 -2.86 5.23 12.95
CA GLN A 314 -2.72 5.01 11.51
C GLN A 314 -3.21 6.19 10.69
N SER A 315 -4.18 6.96 11.20
CA SER A 315 -4.67 8.17 10.54
C SER A 315 -3.64 9.31 10.50
N ILE A 316 -2.65 9.31 11.41
CA ILE A 316 -1.59 10.32 11.45
C ILE A 316 -0.73 10.25 10.19
N ASN A 317 -0.38 9.03 9.75
CA ASN A 317 0.38 8.83 8.52
C ASN A 317 -0.38 9.46 7.32
N ALA A 318 -1.63 9.06 7.11
CA ALA A 318 -2.44 9.58 6.00
C ALA A 318 -2.66 11.10 6.07
N PHE A 319 -2.81 11.65 7.28
CA PHE A 319 -2.92 13.09 7.49
C PHE A 319 -1.62 13.81 7.14
N ALA A 320 -0.47 13.27 7.55
CA ALA A 320 0.84 13.84 7.23
C ALA A 320 1.14 13.78 5.72
N VAL A 321 0.80 12.68 5.05
CA VAL A 321 0.90 12.56 3.58
C VAL A 321 0.05 13.64 2.90
N MET A 322 -1.20 13.81 3.32
CA MET A 322 -2.10 14.81 2.75
C MET A 322 -1.60 16.25 3.00
N LEU A 323 -1.18 16.57 4.22
CA LEU A 323 -0.64 17.88 4.58
C LEU A 323 0.63 18.20 3.79
N CYS A 324 1.55 17.24 3.69
CA CYS A 324 2.74 17.36 2.86
C CYS A 324 2.38 17.58 1.40
N GLY A 325 1.41 16.82 0.87
CA GLY A 325 0.93 16.93 -0.51
C GLY A 325 0.43 18.32 -0.84
N VAL A 326 -0.42 18.87 0.03
CA VAL A 326 -0.96 20.24 -0.12
C VAL A 326 0.17 21.28 -0.03
N PHE A 327 1.06 21.15 0.96
CA PHE A 327 2.18 22.06 1.12
C PHE A 327 3.13 22.03 -0.08
N LEU A 328 3.49 20.85 -0.55
CA LEU A 328 4.37 20.66 -1.71
C LEU A 328 3.72 21.23 -2.97
N ALA A 329 2.41 21.02 -3.17
CA ALA A 329 1.68 21.60 -4.30
C ALA A 329 1.65 23.14 -4.26
N TRP A 330 1.64 23.74 -3.07
CA TRP A 330 1.65 25.20 -2.90
C TRP A 330 3.04 25.80 -3.07
N VAL A 331 4.05 25.17 -2.49
CA VAL A 331 5.45 25.64 -2.49
C VAL A 331 6.12 25.39 -3.84
N VAL A 332 5.88 24.23 -4.45
CA VAL A 332 6.49 23.85 -5.72
C VAL A 332 5.65 24.42 -6.87
N LYS A 333 5.77 25.73 -7.11
CA LYS A 333 5.55 26.29 -8.46
C LYS A 333 6.70 25.82 -9.33
N GLU A 334 6.50 24.71 -10.02
CA GLU A 334 7.58 23.96 -10.66
C GLU A 334 8.35 24.81 -11.70
N SER A 335 9.58 25.21 -11.36
CA SER A 335 10.55 25.69 -12.34
C SER A 335 11.10 24.49 -13.10
N VAL A 336 10.86 24.44 -14.41
CA VAL A 336 11.28 23.37 -15.34
C VAL A 336 12.80 23.40 -15.60
N ALA A 337 13.53 24.38 -15.07
CA ALA A 337 14.96 24.55 -15.27
C ALA A 337 15.77 23.74 -14.23
N GLY A 338 16.09 22.48 -14.55
CA GLY A 338 16.98 21.67 -13.71
C GLY A 338 17.29 20.28 -14.25
N ASN A 339 18.43 19.72 -13.84
CA ASN A 339 18.89 18.42 -14.31
C ASN A 339 18.11 17.27 -13.65
N ARG A 340 17.52 16.40 -14.48
CA ARG A 340 16.50 15.41 -14.07
C ARG A 340 17.05 14.37 -13.10
N THR A 341 18.26 13.88 -13.36
CA THR A 341 18.90 12.84 -12.55
C THR A 341 19.19 13.35 -11.14
N VAL A 342 19.80 14.52 -11.02
CA VAL A 342 20.09 15.20 -9.74
C VAL A 342 18.81 15.40 -8.92
N ARG A 343 17.69 15.72 -9.57
CA ARG A 343 16.38 15.88 -8.91
C ARG A 343 15.80 14.56 -8.39
N ILE A 344 15.91 13.46 -9.14
CA ILE A 344 15.44 12.13 -8.74
C ILE A 344 16.18 11.66 -7.50
N TRP A 345 17.51 11.67 -7.56
CA TRP A 345 18.37 11.21 -6.48
C TRP A 345 18.24 12.10 -5.22
N GLY A 346 18.05 13.42 -5.39
CA GLY A 346 17.76 14.32 -4.27
C GLY A 346 16.42 14.03 -3.57
N LYS A 347 15.35 13.78 -4.34
CA LYS A 347 14.06 13.40 -3.76
C LYS A 347 14.11 12.05 -3.03
N PHE A 348 14.80 11.06 -3.62
CA PHE A 348 15.00 9.76 -2.97
C PHE A 348 15.81 9.85 -1.67
N ALA A 349 16.88 10.64 -1.67
CA ALA A 349 17.68 10.88 -0.47
C ALA A 349 16.86 11.58 0.63
N LEU A 350 16.03 12.57 0.27
CA LEU A 350 15.14 13.24 1.22
C LEU A 350 14.08 12.28 1.79
N GLY A 351 13.44 11.45 0.95
CA GLY A 351 12.48 10.45 1.41
C GLY A 351 13.12 9.44 2.38
N LEU A 352 14.23 8.83 2.02
CA LEU A 352 14.94 7.89 2.91
C LEU A 352 15.48 8.57 4.17
N GLY A 353 15.93 9.84 4.07
CA GLY A 353 16.41 10.62 5.19
C GLY A 353 15.31 10.98 6.19
N LEU A 354 14.12 11.36 5.70
CA LEU A 354 12.96 11.58 6.55
C LEU A 354 12.48 10.28 7.18
N MET A 355 12.51 9.16 6.47
CA MET A 355 12.20 7.85 7.05
C MET A 355 13.16 7.50 8.20
N SER A 356 14.46 7.68 7.99
CA SER A 356 15.47 7.50 9.05
C SER A 356 15.23 8.44 10.23
N ALA A 357 14.93 9.73 9.99
CA ALA A 357 14.61 10.68 11.05
C ALA A 357 13.36 10.28 11.84
N GLY A 358 12.32 9.78 11.15
CA GLY A 358 11.10 9.25 11.77
C GLY A 358 11.39 8.09 12.72
N PHE A 359 12.15 7.09 12.27
CA PHE A 359 12.57 5.96 13.11
C PHE A 359 13.53 6.38 14.23
N CYS A 360 14.38 7.39 14.01
CA CYS A 360 15.22 7.95 15.07
C CYS A 360 14.36 8.51 16.20
N ILE A 361 13.35 9.32 15.87
CA ILE A 361 12.39 9.88 16.82
C ILE A 361 11.62 8.76 17.55
N LEU A 362 11.19 7.71 16.83
CA LEU A 362 10.53 6.56 17.44
C LEU A 362 11.45 5.78 18.39
N THR A 363 12.72 5.61 18.03
CA THR A 363 13.74 4.96 18.89
C THR A 363 13.99 5.77 20.15
N LEU A 364 14.11 7.10 20.03
CA LEU A 364 14.22 7.99 21.19
C LEU A 364 12.96 7.92 22.07
N SER A 365 11.78 7.82 21.46
CA SER A 365 10.50 7.66 22.17
C SER A 365 10.47 6.35 22.96
N ALA A 366 10.93 5.25 22.35
CA ALA A 366 11.02 3.94 23.00
C ALA A 366 12.05 3.90 24.13
N ARG A 367 13.22 4.53 23.95
CA ARG A 367 14.21 4.70 25.02
C ARG A 367 13.67 5.55 26.17
N TRP A 368 12.94 6.61 25.87
CA TRP A 368 12.27 7.44 26.87
C TRP A 368 11.25 6.62 27.67
N SER A 369 10.46 5.80 26.97
CA SER A 369 9.50 4.89 27.59
C SER A 369 10.16 3.87 28.50
N ALA A 370 11.31 3.31 28.11
CA ALA A 370 12.04 2.35 28.94
C ALA A 370 12.55 2.99 30.24
N MET A 371 12.90 4.28 30.21
CA MET A 371 13.41 5.02 31.39
C MET A 371 12.30 5.49 32.33
N TYR A 372 11.14 5.89 31.79
CA TYR A 372 10.06 6.53 32.55
C TYR A 372 8.77 5.70 32.64
N GLY A 373 8.78 4.45 32.16
CA GLY A 373 7.65 3.52 32.17
C GLY A 373 6.68 3.67 31.00
N HIS A 374 6.54 4.88 30.43
CA HIS A 374 5.68 5.13 29.27
C HIS A 374 6.28 6.10 28.26
N SER A 375 6.05 5.83 26.97
CA SER A 375 6.42 6.73 25.88
C SER A 375 5.50 7.94 25.86
N SER A 376 6.06 9.10 25.52
CA SER A 376 5.25 10.29 25.30
C SER A 376 4.49 10.18 23.97
N LEU A 377 3.17 10.43 24.02
CA LEU A 377 2.30 10.43 22.84
C LEU A 377 2.76 11.43 21.77
N PRO A 378 3.20 12.67 22.10
CA PRO A 378 3.61 13.64 21.08
C PRO A 378 4.81 13.21 20.24
N LEU A 379 5.79 12.51 20.82
CA LEU A 379 6.96 12.06 20.06
C LEU A 379 6.59 10.91 19.10
N MET A 380 5.69 10.03 19.51
CA MET A 380 5.12 8.99 18.63
C MET A 380 4.39 9.62 17.43
N VAL A 381 3.50 10.59 17.70
CA VAL A 381 2.77 11.32 16.64
C VAL A 381 3.75 12.00 15.68
N LEU A 382 4.80 12.64 16.21
CA LEU A 382 5.79 13.32 15.40
C LEU A 382 6.62 12.34 14.55
N GLY A 383 7.03 11.20 15.10
CA GLY A 383 7.72 10.15 14.35
C GLY A 383 6.89 9.61 13.18
N LEU A 384 5.63 9.26 13.44
CA LEU A 384 4.69 8.80 12.42
C LEU A 384 4.40 9.87 11.35
N ALA A 385 4.27 11.13 11.76
CA ALA A 385 4.07 12.23 10.83
C ALA A 385 5.28 12.39 9.89
N VAL A 386 6.51 12.36 10.44
CA VAL A 386 7.75 12.45 9.66
C VAL A 386 7.88 11.28 8.67
N MET A 387 7.48 10.06 9.06
CA MET A 387 7.40 8.92 8.14
C MET A 387 6.38 9.15 7.03
N GLY A 388 5.19 9.70 7.33
CA GLY A 388 4.20 10.07 6.31
C GLY A 388 4.71 11.17 5.36
N PHE A 389 5.45 12.16 5.86
CA PHE A 389 6.11 13.16 5.01
C PHE A 389 7.08 12.51 4.02
N ALA A 390 7.79 11.45 4.45
CA ALA A 390 8.77 10.75 3.62
C ALA A 390 8.13 10.04 2.41
N GLU A 391 6.93 9.45 2.57
CA GLU A 391 6.25 8.68 1.52
C GLU A 391 6.02 9.49 0.24
N LEU A 392 5.68 10.78 0.37
CA LEU A 392 5.39 11.65 -0.77
C LEU A 392 6.61 11.86 -1.70
N PHE A 393 7.83 11.70 -1.19
CA PHE A 393 9.05 11.97 -1.97
C PHE A 393 9.51 10.79 -2.83
N ILE A 394 9.05 9.56 -2.53
CA ILE A 394 9.50 8.33 -3.23
C ILE A 394 8.56 7.96 -4.37
N ASP A 395 7.26 7.85 -4.10
CA ASP A 395 6.28 7.24 -5.01
C ASP A 395 6.15 7.92 -6.38
N PRO A 396 5.97 9.25 -6.48
CA PRO A 396 5.81 9.91 -7.78
C PRO A 396 7.05 9.78 -8.66
N VAL A 397 8.23 9.65 -8.03
CA VAL A 397 9.50 9.63 -8.74
C VAL A 397 9.73 8.26 -9.39
N ALA A 398 9.47 7.17 -8.67
CA ALA A 398 9.60 5.81 -9.21
C ALA A 398 8.63 5.58 -10.39
N MET A 399 7.36 5.92 -10.21
CA MET A 399 6.32 5.78 -11.25
C MET A 399 6.59 6.68 -12.47
N SER A 400 7.11 7.89 -12.26
CA SER A 400 7.51 8.77 -13.36
C SER A 400 8.67 8.20 -14.18
N GLN A 401 9.60 7.43 -13.60
CA GLN A 401 10.69 6.82 -14.38
C GLN A 401 10.21 5.62 -15.18
N ILE A 402 9.36 4.78 -14.58
CA ILE A 402 8.80 3.60 -15.22
C ILE A 402 7.96 3.98 -16.45
N THR A 403 7.14 5.03 -16.34
CA THR A 403 6.28 5.50 -17.43
C THR A 403 7.02 6.16 -18.58
N ARG A 404 8.26 6.62 -18.36
CA ARG A 404 9.08 7.29 -19.38
C ARG A 404 9.93 6.35 -20.21
N ILE A 405 9.96 5.05 -19.91
CA ILE A 405 10.76 4.10 -20.67
C ILE A 405 10.19 3.91 -22.08
N GLU A 406 11.02 4.19 -23.09
CA GLU A 406 10.64 4.10 -24.51
C GLU A 406 10.79 2.66 -25.03
N ILE A 407 10.05 1.72 -24.43
CA ILE A 407 9.95 0.34 -24.94
C ILE A 407 8.47 0.00 -25.20
N PRO A 408 8.06 -0.16 -26.48
CA PRO A 408 6.67 -0.47 -26.82
C PRO A 408 6.14 -1.70 -26.07
N GLY A 409 5.01 -1.52 -25.39
CA GLY A 409 4.29 -2.59 -24.70
C GLY A 409 4.90 -3.08 -23.38
N VAL A 410 5.95 -2.42 -22.86
CA VAL A 410 6.64 -2.86 -21.62
C VAL A 410 6.23 -2.05 -20.38
N THR A 411 5.77 -0.80 -20.55
CA THR A 411 5.46 0.11 -19.43
C THR A 411 4.52 -0.50 -18.38
N GLY A 412 3.40 -1.11 -18.81
CA GLY A 412 2.45 -1.73 -17.87
C GLY A 412 3.03 -2.95 -17.15
N VAL A 413 3.84 -3.76 -17.84
CA VAL A 413 4.52 -4.92 -17.25
C VAL A 413 5.55 -4.47 -16.22
N LEU A 414 6.30 -3.41 -16.52
CA LEU A 414 7.31 -2.87 -15.63
C LEU A 414 6.70 -2.26 -14.36
N THR A 415 5.56 -1.58 -14.49
CA THR A 415 4.76 -1.14 -13.33
C THR A 415 4.31 -2.33 -12.47
N GLY A 416 3.86 -3.42 -13.10
CA GLY A 416 3.48 -4.64 -12.38
C GLY A 416 4.65 -5.27 -11.62
N ILE A 417 5.84 -5.35 -12.24
CA ILE A 417 7.07 -5.83 -11.59
C ILE A 417 7.48 -4.89 -10.44
N TYR A 418 7.38 -3.57 -10.64
CA TYR A 418 7.64 -2.61 -9.59
C TYR A 418 6.71 -2.84 -8.39
N MET A 419 5.39 -2.93 -8.60
CA MET A 419 4.43 -3.21 -7.53
C MET A 419 4.67 -4.55 -6.83
N LEU A 420 5.08 -5.58 -7.59
CA LEU A 420 5.44 -6.88 -7.01
C LEU A 420 6.66 -6.76 -6.08
N LEU A 421 7.73 -6.13 -6.54
CA LEU A 421 8.98 -6.02 -5.79
C LEU A 421 8.87 -5.00 -4.64
N SER A 422 8.46 -3.77 -4.92
CA SER A 422 8.40 -2.71 -3.92
C SER A 422 7.14 -2.75 -3.04
N GLY A 423 6.09 -3.45 -3.46
CA GLY A 423 4.86 -3.62 -2.69
C GLY A 423 4.83 -4.96 -1.96
N ALA A 424 4.78 -6.07 -2.70
CA ALA A 424 4.59 -7.39 -2.09
C ALA A 424 5.83 -7.85 -1.28
N ILE A 425 7.03 -7.82 -1.87
CA ILE A 425 8.24 -8.23 -1.14
C ILE A 425 8.53 -7.27 0.03
N ALA A 426 8.29 -5.97 -0.14
CA ALA A 426 8.45 -5.01 0.94
C ALA A 426 7.54 -5.30 2.14
N ASN A 427 6.27 -5.64 1.91
CA ASN A 427 5.36 -6.03 3.00
C ASN A 427 5.78 -7.35 3.66
N TYR A 428 6.31 -8.31 2.89
CA TYR A 428 6.88 -9.54 3.45
C TYR A 428 8.10 -9.27 4.32
N LEU A 429 9.06 -8.49 3.82
CA LEU A 429 10.21 -8.03 4.59
C LEU A 429 9.78 -7.25 5.83
N ALA A 430 8.69 -6.48 5.75
CA ALA A 430 8.14 -5.82 6.92
C ALA A 430 7.68 -6.81 7.99
N GLY A 431 7.09 -7.95 7.60
CA GLY A 431 6.76 -9.05 8.51
C GLY A 431 8.01 -9.62 9.18
N VAL A 432 9.05 -9.95 8.39
CA VAL A 432 10.32 -10.47 8.91
C VAL A 432 11.00 -9.51 9.89
N ILE A 433 10.97 -8.21 9.60
CA ILE A 433 11.48 -7.17 10.50
C ILE A 433 10.63 -7.09 11.77
N ALA A 434 9.30 -7.20 11.64
CA ALA A 434 8.41 -7.22 12.80
C ALA A 434 8.62 -8.47 13.67
N ASP A 435 8.88 -9.64 13.09
CA ASP A 435 9.19 -10.87 13.83
C ASP A 435 10.44 -10.71 14.70
N GLN A 436 11.43 -9.94 14.26
CA GLN A 436 12.61 -9.60 15.07
C GLN A 436 12.29 -8.72 16.28
N THR A 437 11.13 -8.04 16.30
CA THR A 437 10.63 -7.32 17.48
C THR A 437 9.94 -8.23 18.48
N SER A 438 9.53 -9.44 18.05
CA SER A 438 8.85 -10.42 18.88
C SER A 438 9.83 -11.30 19.66
N GLN A 439 9.46 -11.66 20.89
CA GLN A 439 10.23 -12.57 21.74
C GLN A 439 9.33 -13.68 22.32
N ALA A 440 9.84 -14.91 22.34
CA ALA A 440 9.05 -16.15 22.47
C ALA A 440 8.52 -16.49 23.88
N SER A 441 8.69 -15.65 24.92
CA SER A 441 8.22 -15.99 26.28
C SER A 441 7.92 -14.74 27.12
N PHE A 442 6.64 -14.46 27.34
CA PHE A 442 6.12 -13.35 28.16
C PHE A 442 5.77 -13.78 29.59
N ASP A 443 6.57 -14.67 30.22
CA ASP A 443 6.13 -15.36 31.45
C ASP A 443 6.98 -15.08 32.71
N THR A 444 7.59 -13.89 32.81
CA THR A 444 8.19 -13.47 34.09
C THR A 444 8.23 -11.96 34.21
N SER A 445 8.15 -11.46 35.44
CA SER A 445 8.08 -10.05 35.87
C SER A 445 9.22 -9.11 35.39
N GLY A 446 10.13 -9.59 34.53
CA GLY A 446 11.11 -8.80 33.76
C GLY A 446 10.78 -8.64 32.26
N ALA A 447 9.67 -9.20 31.78
CA ALA A 447 9.31 -9.23 30.36
C ALA A 447 9.01 -7.85 29.74
N ILE A 448 8.55 -6.87 30.54
CA ILE A 448 8.21 -5.53 30.03
C ILE A 448 9.48 -4.74 29.67
N ASN A 449 10.51 -4.76 30.53
CA ASN A 449 11.79 -4.09 30.26
C ASN A 449 12.59 -4.79 29.17
N TYR A 450 12.44 -6.12 29.02
CA TYR A 450 13.14 -6.86 27.97
C TYR A 450 12.47 -6.73 26.59
N SER A 451 11.13 -6.68 26.54
CA SER A 451 10.38 -6.52 25.29
C SER A 451 10.58 -5.13 24.67
N ILE A 452 10.64 -4.06 25.46
CA ILE A 452 10.89 -2.72 24.91
C ILE A 452 12.29 -2.58 24.30
N ASN A 453 13.29 -3.30 24.82
CA ASN A 453 14.64 -3.31 24.26
C ASN A 453 14.68 -3.93 22.85
N ALA A 454 13.84 -4.94 22.57
CA ALA A 454 13.74 -5.51 21.22
C ALA A 454 13.17 -4.49 20.22
N TYR A 455 12.14 -3.73 20.60
CA TYR A 455 11.62 -2.64 19.78
C TYR A 455 12.66 -1.53 19.57
N ILE A 456 13.39 -1.14 20.63
CA ILE A 456 14.47 -0.14 20.54
C ILE A 456 15.55 -0.61 19.56
N GLU A 457 15.99 -1.86 19.67
CA GLU A 457 17.04 -2.43 18.82
C GLU A 457 16.62 -2.40 17.35
N VAL A 458 15.42 -2.89 17.02
CA VAL A 458 14.94 -2.92 15.64
C VAL A 458 14.72 -1.50 15.10
N PHE A 459 14.12 -0.59 15.87
CA PHE A 459 13.94 0.79 15.42
C PHE A 459 15.28 1.53 15.22
N ASP A 460 16.28 1.28 16.06
CA ASP A 460 17.62 1.86 15.91
C ASP A 460 18.33 1.25 14.69
N GLN A 461 18.28 -0.07 14.50
CA GLN A 461 18.83 -0.74 13.32
C GLN A 461 18.20 -0.24 12.02
N ILE A 462 16.88 -0.05 11.98
CA ILE A 462 16.19 0.55 10.82
C ILE A 462 16.64 2.00 10.61
N THR A 463 16.79 2.78 11.69
CA THR A 463 17.26 4.17 11.62
C THR A 463 18.61 4.26 10.92
N TRP A 464 19.58 3.46 11.37
CA TRP A 464 20.93 3.43 10.80
C TRP A 464 20.97 2.77 9.43
N GLY A 465 20.16 1.73 9.19
CA GLY A 465 20.03 1.08 7.89
C GLY A 465 19.45 2.02 6.82
N ALA A 466 18.41 2.77 7.15
CA ALA A 466 17.85 3.80 6.29
C ALA A 466 18.88 4.93 6.05
N LEU A 467 19.62 5.35 7.07
CA LEU A 467 20.69 6.36 6.92
C LEU A 467 21.85 5.86 6.04
N ALA A 468 22.24 4.60 6.16
CA ALA A 468 23.24 3.98 5.28
C ALA A 468 22.77 3.99 3.82
N CYS A 469 21.49 3.70 3.57
CA CYS A 469 20.90 3.83 2.23
C CYS A 469 20.97 5.27 1.73
N VAL A 470 20.70 6.27 2.57
CA VAL A 470 20.88 7.70 2.23
C VAL A 470 22.33 7.98 1.84
N GLY A 471 23.32 7.47 2.59
CA GLY A 471 24.74 7.62 2.26
C GLY A 471 25.07 7.10 0.85
N VAL A 472 24.58 5.92 0.49
CA VAL A 472 24.76 5.34 -0.85
C VAL A 472 24.08 6.20 -1.93
N VAL A 473 22.83 6.60 -1.71
CA VAL A 473 22.05 7.44 -2.64
C VAL A 473 22.73 8.81 -2.83
N LEU A 474 23.28 9.40 -1.77
CA LEU A 474 24.02 10.65 -1.83
C LEU A 474 25.36 10.52 -2.55
N MET A 475 26.09 9.40 -2.38
CA MET A 475 27.30 9.14 -3.18
C MET A 475 26.97 9.05 -4.67
N ILE A 476 25.87 8.38 -5.02
CA ILE A 476 25.41 8.30 -6.42
C ILE A 476 24.97 9.68 -6.93
N TRP A 477 24.29 10.46 -6.09
CA TRP A 477 23.89 11.84 -6.39
C TRP A 477 25.11 12.73 -6.66
N LEU A 478 26.10 12.72 -5.77
CA LEU A 478 27.35 13.49 -5.89
C LEU A 478 28.11 13.11 -7.15
N TYR A 479 28.25 11.81 -7.44
CA TYR A 479 28.88 11.32 -8.67
C TYR A 479 28.19 11.86 -9.92
N GLN A 480 26.85 11.84 -9.96
CA GLN A 480 26.09 12.33 -11.10
C GLN A 480 26.11 13.86 -11.22
N ALA A 481 26.09 14.59 -10.10
CA ALA A 481 26.20 16.04 -10.06
C ALA A 481 27.58 16.52 -10.56
N LEU A 482 28.67 15.88 -10.10
CA LEU A 482 30.04 16.18 -10.54
C LEU A 482 30.23 15.89 -12.03
N LYS A 483 29.72 14.74 -12.51
CA LYS A 483 29.76 14.39 -13.94
C LYS A 483 29.01 15.38 -14.83
N PHE A 484 27.92 15.96 -14.33
CA PHE A 484 27.20 17.00 -15.06
C PHE A 484 27.96 18.33 -15.08
N ARG A 485 28.51 18.77 -13.94
CA ARG A 485 29.30 20.00 -13.85
C ARG A 485 30.51 19.96 -14.80
N ASN A 486 31.20 18.82 -14.88
CA ASN A 486 32.34 18.66 -15.79
C ASN A 486 31.93 18.63 -17.27
N ARG A 487 30.71 18.18 -17.60
CA ARG A 487 30.19 18.25 -18.98
C ARG A 487 29.75 19.64 -19.39
N ALA A 488 29.18 20.42 -18.46
CA ALA A 488 28.81 21.81 -18.72
C ALA A 488 30.06 22.67 -18.96
N LEU A 489 31.09 22.52 -18.12
CA LEU A 489 32.37 23.21 -18.29
C LEU A 489 33.08 22.83 -19.60
N ALA A 490 32.99 21.58 -20.04
CA ALA A 490 33.56 21.11 -21.30
C ALA A 490 32.78 21.54 -22.57
N LEU A 491 31.57 22.10 -22.42
CA LEU A 491 30.79 22.69 -23.52
C LEU A 491 30.98 24.21 -23.61
N GLU A 492 31.51 24.83 -22.55
CA GLU A 492 31.86 26.26 -22.48
C GLU A 492 33.34 26.54 -22.86
N SER A 493 34.18 25.49 -22.93
CA SER A 493 35.56 25.52 -23.45
C SER A 493 35.61 25.04 -24.91
#